data_AF-A0A3S0FY34-F1
#
_entry.id   AF-A0A3S0FY34-F1
#
_cell.length_a   1.000
_cell.length_b   1.000
_cell.length_c   1.000
_cell.angle_alpha   90.00
_cell.angle_beta   90.00
_cell.angle_gamma   90.00
#
_symmetry.space_group_name_H-M   'P 1'
#
loop_
_entity.id
_entity.type
_entity.pdbx_description
1 polymer ?
#
loop_
_entity_poly.entity_id
_entity_poly.type
_entity_poly.pdbx_seq_one_letter_code
_entity_poly.pdbx_strand_id
1 'polypeptide(L)'
;MAMVRASAARSQEWVAAHSGDPLDLLRQMKFDPVGFHPLEDRPLNLIEQINQTWTFAVAIAAARQLLALHPDVGGFRLAPGAHASLELDIMSQKAGYVGAETFAAVNPRNNGKLVADLTKLAGRMERHRYVFFMSPLFPGNQRQPQFERHGIEVWSVDF
;
A
#
# COMPACT_ATOMS: atom_id res chain seq x y z
N MET A 1 -8.28 0.59 -10.69
CA MET A 1 -7.64 -0.74 -10.77
C MET A 1 -7.15 -1.15 -12.16
N ALA A 2 -7.71 -0.63 -13.26
CA ALA A 2 -7.26 -1.00 -14.61
C ALA A 2 -5.74 -0.80 -14.84
N MET A 3 -5.19 0.35 -14.44
CA MET A 3 -3.75 0.65 -14.56
C MET A 3 -2.86 -0.33 -13.77
N VAL A 4 -3.22 -0.62 -12.52
CA VAL A 4 -2.49 -1.57 -11.67
C VAL A 4 -2.48 -2.97 -12.32
N ARG A 5 -3.61 -3.41 -12.89
CA ARG A 5 -3.70 -4.69 -13.62
C ARG A 5 -2.86 -4.68 -14.89
N ALA A 6 -2.86 -3.58 -15.65
CA ALA A 6 -2.06 -3.44 -16.87
C ALA A 6 -0.55 -3.51 -16.57
N SER A 7 -0.09 -2.85 -15.50
CA SER A 7 1.29 -2.94 -15.02
C SER A 7 1.68 -4.39 -14.65
N ALA A 8 0.80 -5.10 -13.93
CA ALA A 8 1.03 -6.51 -13.58
C ALA A 8 1.07 -7.43 -14.82
N ALA A 9 0.22 -7.19 -15.83
CA ALA A 9 0.19 -7.96 -17.08
C ALA A 9 1.52 -7.85 -17.85
N ARG A 10 2.11 -6.65 -17.93
CA ARG A 10 3.42 -6.45 -18.57
C ARG A 10 4.51 -7.28 -17.90
N SER A 11 4.51 -7.36 -16.57
CA SER A 11 5.47 -8.18 -15.83
C SER A 11 5.23 -9.67 -16.02
N GLN A 12 3.96 -10.09 -16.10
CA GLN A 12 3.62 -11.48 -16.44
C GLN A 12 4.17 -11.86 -17.81
N GLU A 13 4.00 -11.01 -18.82
CA GLU A 13 4.54 -11.21 -20.17
C GLU A 13 6.07 -11.27 -20.16
N TRP A 14 6.73 -10.36 -19.44
CA TRP A 14 8.19 -10.34 -19.32
C TRP A 14 8.75 -11.62 -18.68
N VAL A 15 8.14 -12.08 -17.58
CA VAL A 15 8.54 -13.33 -16.92
C VAL A 15 8.30 -14.54 -17.84
N ALA A 16 7.17 -14.59 -18.53
CA ALA A 16 6.84 -15.69 -19.44
C ALA A 16 7.77 -15.75 -20.67
N ALA A 17 8.32 -14.61 -21.10
CA ALA A 17 9.26 -14.53 -22.20
C ALA A 17 10.70 -14.88 -21.80
N HIS A 18 11.01 -14.99 -20.51
CA HIS A 18 12.37 -15.31 -20.06
C HIS A 18 12.75 -16.73 -20.49
N SER A 19 13.95 -16.85 -21.06
CA SER A 19 14.61 -18.13 -21.34
C SER A 19 16.06 -18.03 -20.89
N GLY A 20 16.62 -19.13 -20.37
CA GLY A 20 17.98 -19.16 -19.83
C GLY A 20 18.05 -19.64 -18.39
N ASP A 21 19.09 -19.20 -17.67
CA ASP A 21 19.36 -19.60 -16.30
C ASP A 21 18.32 -19.01 -15.31
N PRO A 22 17.60 -19.83 -14.55
CA PRO A 22 16.68 -19.35 -13.52
C PRO A 22 17.30 -18.41 -12.48
N LEU A 23 18.59 -18.54 -12.17
CA LEU A 23 19.25 -17.62 -11.23
C LEU A 23 19.43 -16.22 -11.82
N ASP A 24 19.66 -16.12 -13.13
CA ASP A 24 19.74 -14.82 -13.81
C ASP A 24 18.39 -14.11 -13.81
N LEU A 25 17.28 -14.85 -13.97
CA LEU A 25 15.94 -14.30 -13.82
C LEU A 25 15.74 -13.69 -12.43
N LEU A 26 16.07 -14.43 -11.37
CA LEU A 26 15.93 -13.95 -9.99
C LEU A 26 16.82 -12.73 -9.72
N ARG A 27 18.04 -12.71 -10.27
CA ARG A 27 18.94 -11.55 -10.19
C ARG A 27 18.31 -10.33 -10.87
N GLN A 28 17.78 -10.49 -12.07
CA GLN A 28 17.11 -9.41 -12.82
C GLN A 28 15.89 -8.88 -12.06
N MET A 29 15.04 -9.77 -11.54
CA MET A 29 13.86 -9.40 -10.74
C MET A 29 14.23 -8.57 -9.50
N LYS A 30 15.37 -8.87 -8.88
CA LYS A 30 15.82 -8.25 -7.63
C LYS A 30 16.57 -6.94 -7.85
N PHE A 31 17.43 -6.88 -8.85
CA PHE A 31 18.44 -5.82 -8.97
C PHE A 31 18.29 -4.96 -10.22
N ASP A 32 17.63 -5.45 -11.27
CA ASP A 32 17.55 -4.75 -12.55
C ASP A 32 16.18 -4.03 -12.68
N PRO A 33 16.10 -2.91 -13.41
CA PRO A 33 14.88 -2.09 -13.56
C PRO A 33 13.89 -2.69 -14.57
N VAL A 34 13.53 -3.96 -14.40
CA VAL A 34 12.70 -4.76 -15.33
C VAL A 34 11.20 -4.71 -15.03
N GLY A 35 10.83 -4.18 -13.86
CA GLY A 35 9.46 -3.97 -13.42
C GLY A 35 8.93 -2.58 -13.79
N PHE A 36 7.63 -2.39 -13.56
CA PHE A 36 6.88 -1.20 -13.96
C PHE A 36 6.17 -0.59 -12.76
N HIS A 37 6.21 0.75 -12.62
CA HIS A 37 5.40 1.40 -11.60
C HIS A 37 3.90 1.15 -11.82
N PRO A 38 3.08 0.96 -10.77
CA PRO A 38 1.66 0.63 -10.95
C PRO A 38 0.83 1.74 -11.62
N LEU A 39 1.25 3.01 -11.52
CA LEU A 39 0.52 4.15 -12.06
C LEU A 39 1.31 5.10 -12.97
N GLU A 40 2.64 5.06 -12.93
CA GLU A 40 3.52 6.02 -13.61
C GLU A 40 4.34 5.30 -14.66
N ASP A 41 4.79 6.02 -15.69
CA ASP A 41 5.69 5.47 -16.68
C ASP A 41 7.16 5.59 -16.21
N ARG A 42 7.49 4.86 -15.13
CA ARG A 42 8.85 4.77 -14.61
C ARG A 42 9.22 3.33 -14.26
N PRO A 43 10.49 2.94 -14.44
CA PRO A 43 10.93 1.58 -14.14
C PRO A 43 11.12 1.34 -12.64
N LEU A 44 10.98 0.08 -12.24
CA LEU A 44 11.24 -0.47 -10.90
C LEU A 44 11.97 -1.80 -11.05
N ASN A 45 12.52 -2.37 -9.97
CA ASN A 45 12.73 -3.82 -9.98
C ASN A 45 11.39 -4.55 -9.73
N LEU A 46 11.32 -5.85 -10.03
CA LEU A 46 10.06 -6.59 -9.95
C LEU A 46 9.56 -6.72 -8.50
N ILE A 47 10.47 -6.83 -7.52
CA ILE A 47 10.09 -6.91 -6.10
C ILE A 47 9.43 -5.61 -5.63
N GLU A 48 9.98 -4.46 -6.02
CA GLU A 48 9.40 -3.15 -5.76
C GLU A 48 8.04 -3.00 -6.41
N GLN A 49 7.88 -3.45 -7.66
CA GLN A 49 6.58 -3.43 -8.32
C GLN A 49 5.56 -4.29 -7.57
N ILE A 50 5.91 -5.52 -7.16
CA ILE A 50 5.00 -6.40 -6.41
C ILE A 50 4.57 -5.71 -5.11
N ASN A 51 5.52 -5.18 -4.34
CA ASN A 51 5.22 -4.47 -3.10
C ASN A 51 4.30 -3.27 -3.34
N GLN A 52 4.63 -2.43 -4.32
CA GLN A 52 3.82 -1.24 -4.61
C GLN A 52 2.43 -1.59 -5.15
N THR A 53 2.31 -2.61 -5.99
CA THR A 53 1.02 -3.11 -6.51
C THR A 53 0.06 -3.38 -5.36
N TRP A 54 0.53 -4.08 -4.33
CA TRP A 54 -0.29 -4.40 -3.16
C TRP A 54 -0.48 -3.22 -2.22
N THR A 55 0.49 -2.32 -2.06
CA THR A 55 0.26 -1.07 -1.33
C THR A 55 -0.84 -0.21 -1.99
N PHE A 56 -0.84 -0.07 -3.32
CA PHE A 56 -1.93 0.59 -4.04
C PHE A 56 -3.27 -0.12 -3.87
N ALA A 57 -3.26 -1.46 -3.85
CA ALA A 57 -4.45 -2.24 -3.57
C ALA A 57 -5.03 -1.93 -2.18
N VAL A 58 -4.18 -1.95 -1.14
CA VAL A 58 -4.57 -1.56 0.22
C VAL A 58 -5.13 -0.15 0.23
N ALA A 59 -4.48 0.82 -0.42
CA ALA A 59 -4.94 2.21 -0.44
C ALA A 59 -6.32 2.37 -1.08
N ILE A 60 -6.61 1.64 -2.16
CA ILE A 60 -7.93 1.66 -2.82
C ILE A 60 -9.01 1.05 -1.91
N ALA A 61 -8.71 -0.08 -1.26
CA ALA A 61 -9.64 -0.73 -0.33
C ALA A 61 -9.88 0.14 0.92
N ALA A 62 -8.81 0.70 1.48
CA ALA A 62 -8.85 1.63 2.60
C ALA A 62 -9.67 2.89 2.29
N ALA A 63 -9.50 3.48 1.10
CA ALA A 63 -10.30 4.64 0.69
C ALA A 63 -11.81 4.33 0.66
N ARG A 64 -12.21 3.13 0.23
CA ARG A 64 -13.62 2.71 0.31
C ARG A 64 -14.11 2.63 1.75
N GLN A 65 -13.30 2.06 2.66
CA GLN A 65 -13.64 1.99 4.07
C GLN A 65 -13.74 3.38 4.71
N LEU A 66 -12.80 4.27 4.39
CA LEU A 66 -12.78 5.63 4.90
C LEU A 66 -13.95 6.47 4.41
N LEU A 67 -14.41 6.27 3.17
CA LEU A 67 -15.63 6.92 2.66
C LEU A 67 -16.88 6.49 3.42
N ALA A 68 -16.95 5.22 3.87
CA ALA A 68 -18.04 4.74 4.71
C ALA A 68 -17.98 5.30 6.14
N LEU A 69 -16.78 5.40 6.71
CA LEU A 69 -16.58 5.94 8.07
C LEU A 69 -16.76 7.47 8.13
N HIS A 70 -16.44 8.18 7.04
CA HIS A 70 -16.40 9.63 6.99
C HIS A 70 -17.12 10.17 5.76
N PRO A 71 -18.45 10.04 5.65
CA PRO A 71 -19.19 10.42 4.43
C PRO A 71 -19.06 11.91 4.08
N ASP A 72 -18.82 12.78 5.06
CA ASP A 72 -18.88 14.24 4.89
C ASP A 72 -17.53 14.92 4.57
N VAL A 73 -16.47 14.15 4.24
CA VAL A 73 -15.12 14.70 4.04
C VAL A 73 -14.81 15.12 2.60
N GLY A 74 -15.79 14.98 1.69
CA GLY A 74 -15.70 15.34 0.28
C GLY A 74 -14.85 14.40 -0.58
N GLY A 75 -13.98 13.59 0.02
CA GLY A 75 -13.19 12.56 -0.64
C GLY A 75 -11.78 12.44 -0.06
N PHE A 76 -10.96 11.60 -0.71
CA PHE A 76 -9.59 11.31 -0.31
C PHE A 76 -8.62 11.48 -1.47
N ARG A 77 -7.41 11.94 -1.15
CA ARG A 77 -6.25 11.91 -2.04
C ARG A 77 -5.40 10.71 -1.67
N LEU A 78 -5.01 9.93 -2.67
CA LEU A 78 -4.18 8.73 -2.50
C LEU A 78 -2.84 8.99 -3.18
N ALA A 79 -1.76 8.80 -2.45
CA ALA A 79 -0.41 8.78 -3.00
C ALA A 79 0.44 7.75 -2.23
N PRO A 80 0.10 6.45 -2.26
CA PRO A 80 0.89 5.45 -1.56
C PRO A 80 2.25 5.22 -2.24
N GLY A 81 3.27 4.95 -1.44
CA GLY A 81 4.59 4.51 -1.92
C GLY A 81 5.76 5.46 -1.59
N ALA A 82 6.99 5.02 -1.91
CA ALA A 82 8.23 5.66 -1.44
C ALA A 82 8.51 7.06 -2.01
N HIS A 83 7.85 7.44 -3.11
CA HIS A 83 8.00 8.75 -3.76
C HIS A 83 6.67 9.53 -3.76
N ALA A 84 5.83 9.28 -2.75
CA ALA A 84 4.54 9.93 -2.60
C ALA A 84 4.65 11.47 -2.61
N SER A 85 3.75 12.12 -3.35
CA SER A 85 3.58 13.57 -3.33
C SER A 85 2.81 14.09 -2.10
N LEU A 86 2.42 13.20 -1.19
CA LEU A 86 1.69 13.50 0.05
C LEU A 86 2.51 13.08 1.27
N GLU A 87 2.21 13.68 2.41
CA GLU A 87 2.88 13.33 3.68
C GLU A 87 2.49 11.95 4.21
N LEU A 88 1.26 11.49 3.88
CA LEU A 88 0.69 10.19 4.21
C LEU A 88 0.11 9.55 2.94
N ASP A 89 0.00 8.23 2.93
CA ASP A 89 -0.51 7.49 1.77
C ASP A 89 -1.94 7.88 1.39
N ILE A 90 -2.77 8.20 2.39
CA ILE A 90 -4.13 8.69 2.20
C ILE A 90 -4.39 9.91 3.09
N MET A 91 -4.93 10.98 2.50
CA MET A 91 -5.36 12.17 3.23
C MET A 91 -6.75 12.61 2.77
N SER A 92 -7.61 13.04 3.70
CA SER A 92 -8.91 13.63 3.32
C SER A 92 -8.73 14.98 2.62
N GLN A 93 -9.68 15.35 1.75
CA GLN A 93 -9.71 16.71 1.17
C GLN A 93 -9.88 17.80 2.24
N LYS A 94 -10.62 17.50 3.32
CA LYS A 94 -10.67 18.34 4.51
C LYS A 94 -9.33 18.25 5.26
N ALA A 95 -8.57 19.34 5.25
CA ALA A 95 -7.25 19.40 5.88
C ALA A 95 -7.32 19.04 7.38
N GLY A 96 -6.34 18.28 7.86
CA GLY A 96 -6.23 17.88 9.27
C GLY A 96 -7.34 16.94 9.77
N TYR A 97 -8.17 16.39 8.89
CA TYR A 97 -9.30 15.57 9.32
C TYR A 97 -8.97 14.08 9.37
N VAL A 98 -8.58 13.46 8.24
CA VAL A 98 -8.17 12.05 8.17
C VAL A 98 -6.79 11.95 7.53
N GLY A 99 -5.93 11.12 8.14
CA GLY A 99 -4.65 10.71 7.59
C GLY A 99 -4.42 9.20 7.80
N ALA A 100 -3.87 8.51 6.81
CA ALA A 100 -3.62 7.07 6.91
C ALA A 100 -2.35 6.60 6.21
N GLU A 101 -1.74 5.54 6.77
CA GLU A 101 -0.68 4.76 6.16
C GLU A 101 -1.22 3.42 5.65
N THR A 102 -0.58 2.89 4.62
CA THR A 102 -0.99 1.65 3.96
C THR A 102 0.21 0.75 3.69
N PHE A 103 0.06 -0.56 3.87
CA PHE A 103 1.07 -1.52 3.45
C PHE A 103 0.49 -2.91 3.24
N ALA A 104 1.16 -3.75 2.46
CA ALA A 104 0.86 -5.18 2.38
C ALA A 104 2.04 -5.99 2.91
N ALA A 105 1.74 -7.04 3.68
CA ALA A 105 2.74 -7.93 4.23
C ALA A 105 2.16 -9.31 4.52
N VAL A 106 2.99 -10.36 4.51
CA VAL A 106 2.56 -11.72 4.91
C VAL A 106 2.10 -11.74 6.37
N ASN A 107 2.84 -11.04 7.24
CA ASN A 107 2.46 -10.81 8.63
C ASN A 107 2.71 -9.32 8.91
N PRO A 108 1.75 -8.58 9.47
CA PRO A 108 1.90 -7.13 9.72
C PRO A 108 3.02 -6.79 10.72
N ARG A 109 3.56 -7.79 11.43
CA ARG A 109 4.71 -7.63 12.33
C ARG A 109 6.06 -7.75 11.63
N ASN A 110 6.09 -8.25 10.38
CA ASN A 110 7.34 -8.44 9.65
C ASN A 110 8.00 -7.10 9.33
N ASN A 111 9.33 -7.06 9.44
CA ASN A 111 10.17 -5.92 9.07
C ASN A 111 9.80 -4.58 9.74
N GLY A 112 8.99 -4.61 10.81
CA GLY A 112 8.67 -3.44 11.63
C GLY A 112 7.76 -2.39 10.97
N LYS A 113 7.18 -2.63 9.79
CA LYS A 113 6.40 -1.61 9.05
C LYS A 113 5.24 -1.05 9.87
N LEU A 114 4.44 -1.93 10.50
CA LEU A 114 3.34 -1.50 11.38
C LEU A 114 3.82 -0.59 12.51
N VAL A 115 4.94 -0.93 13.16
CA VAL A 115 5.48 -0.12 14.25
C VAL A 115 5.94 1.24 13.73
N ALA A 116 6.65 1.27 12.59
CA ALA A 116 7.11 2.50 11.97
C ALA A 116 5.93 3.43 11.60
N ASP A 117 4.86 2.87 11.03
CA ASP A 117 3.67 3.64 10.63
C ASP A 117 2.91 4.19 11.84
N LEU A 118 2.76 3.38 12.89
CA LEU A 118 2.17 3.84 14.15
C LEU A 118 3.01 4.97 14.79
N THR A 119 4.34 4.86 14.77
CA THR A 119 5.22 5.92 15.26
C THR A 119 5.10 7.18 14.42
N LYS A 120 5.09 7.06 13.08
CA LYS A 120 4.87 8.19 12.16
C LYS A 120 3.55 8.90 12.46
N LEU A 121 2.46 8.15 12.58
CA LEU A 121 1.11 8.68 12.83
C LEU A 121 0.94 9.22 14.26
N ALA A 122 1.71 8.77 15.24
CA ALA A 122 1.63 9.31 16.60
C ALA A 122 2.04 10.80 16.66
N GLY A 123 2.92 11.24 15.76
CA GLY A 123 3.32 12.65 15.63
C GLY A 123 2.39 13.51 14.76
N ARG A 124 1.29 12.95 14.25
CA ARG A 124 0.39 13.60 13.30
C ARG A 124 -0.78 14.30 14.00
N MET A 125 -1.25 15.39 13.41
CA MET A 125 -2.31 16.25 13.97
C MET A 125 -3.69 15.98 13.39
N GLU A 126 -3.80 15.05 12.44
CA GLU A 126 -5.07 14.62 11.87
C GLU A 126 -5.99 14.09 12.98
N ARG A 127 -7.25 14.52 12.94
CA ARG A 127 -8.28 14.15 13.93
C ARG A 127 -8.52 12.65 13.97
N HIS A 128 -8.55 12.00 12.82
CA HIS A 128 -8.73 10.57 12.67
C HIS A 128 -7.52 9.98 11.94
N ARG A 129 -6.87 9.00 12.56
CA ARG A 129 -5.64 8.41 12.06
C ARG A 129 -5.79 6.91 11.91
N TYR A 130 -5.29 6.37 10.80
CA TYR A 130 -5.49 4.98 10.46
C TYR A 130 -4.21 4.33 9.93
N VAL A 131 -4.07 3.03 10.20
CA VAL A 131 -3.19 2.14 9.44
C VAL A 131 -4.06 1.09 8.79
N PHE A 132 -3.95 0.93 7.48
CA PHE A 132 -4.60 -0.15 6.75
C PHE A 132 -3.56 -1.13 6.22
N PHE A 133 -3.86 -2.43 6.28
CA PHE A 133 -2.98 -3.44 5.71
C PHE A 133 -3.71 -4.60 5.06
N MET A 134 -3.05 -5.23 4.08
CA MET A 134 -3.41 -6.55 3.54
C MET A 134 -2.45 -7.60 4.08
N SER A 135 -3.00 -8.71 4.55
CA SER A 135 -2.23 -9.85 5.04
C SER A 135 -3.05 -11.13 4.98
N PRO A 136 -2.48 -12.23 4.46
CA PRO A 136 -3.19 -13.53 4.44
C PRO A 136 -3.56 -14.04 5.84
N LEU A 137 -2.86 -13.60 6.89
CA LEU A 137 -3.18 -13.95 8.28
C LEU A 137 -4.37 -13.19 8.87
N PHE A 138 -4.83 -12.12 8.21
CA PHE A 138 -5.91 -11.24 8.68
C PHE A 138 -6.84 -10.92 7.50
N PRO A 139 -7.58 -11.92 6.98
CA PRO A 139 -8.45 -11.71 5.83
C PRO A 139 -9.67 -10.86 6.20
N GLY A 140 -10.18 -10.15 5.21
CA GLY A 140 -11.37 -9.32 5.29
C GLY A 140 -11.12 -7.89 5.78
N ASN A 141 -12.17 -7.07 5.64
CA ASN A 141 -12.20 -5.69 6.08
C ASN A 141 -12.62 -5.61 7.56
N GLN A 142 -11.65 -5.66 8.46
CA GLN A 142 -11.89 -5.75 9.90
C GLN A 142 -10.95 -4.83 10.68
N ARG A 143 -11.50 -4.16 11.69
CA ARG A 143 -10.69 -3.45 12.68
C ARG A 143 -9.92 -4.46 13.52
N GLN A 144 -8.67 -4.14 13.83
CA GLN A 144 -7.73 -4.99 14.55
C GLN A 144 -7.24 -4.26 15.83
N PRO A 145 -8.10 -4.17 16.89
CA PRO A 145 -7.79 -3.39 18.09
C PRO A 145 -6.48 -3.78 18.78
N GLN A 146 -6.07 -5.05 18.66
CA GLN A 146 -4.82 -5.55 19.24
C GLN A 146 -3.54 -4.88 18.70
N PHE A 147 -3.64 -4.14 17.58
CA PHE A 147 -2.53 -3.40 16.98
C PHE A 147 -2.59 -1.89 17.23
N GLU A 148 -3.69 -1.39 17.78
CA GLU A 148 -3.92 0.05 17.92
C GLU A 148 -3.05 0.67 19.01
N ARG A 149 -2.58 1.90 18.75
CA ARG A 149 -1.81 2.71 19.69
C ARG A 149 -2.10 4.20 19.45
N HIS A 150 -1.99 5.03 20.48
CA HIS A 150 -2.09 6.49 20.37
C HIS A 150 -3.37 7.01 19.65
N GLY A 151 -4.49 6.29 19.79
CA GLY A 151 -5.76 6.61 19.13
C GLY A 151 -5.76 6.38 17.61
N ILE A 152 -4.79 5.63 17.09
CA ILE A 152 -4.71 5.24 15.68
C ILE A 152 -5.46 3.92 15.50
N GLU A 153 -6.46 3.91 14.64
CA GLU A 153 -7.18 2.68 14.32
C GLU A 153 -6.41 1.84 13.32
N VAL A 154 -6.38 0.53 13.53
CA VAL A 154 -5.67 -0.39 12.63
C VAL A 154 -6.68 -1.34 12.01
N TRP A 155 -6.64 -1.47 10.69
CA TRP A 155 -7.60 -2.25 9.92
C TRP A 155 -6.88 -3.21 8.99
N SER A 156 -7.32 -4.46 8.98
CA SER A 156 -7.07 -5.34 7.83
C SER A 156 -8.08 -5.00 6.74
N VAL A 157 -7.67 -5.08 5.49
CA VAL A 157 -8.53 -4.92 4.31
C VAL A 157 -8.21 -6.01 3.32
N ASP A 158 -9.18 -6.34 2.48
CA ASP A 158 -9.04 -7.29 1.37
C ASP A 158 -9.71 -6.72 0.12
N PHE A 159 -9.44 -7.39 -1.00
CA PHE A 159 -9.93 -7.03 -2.33
C PHE A 159 -11.24 -7.70 -2.70
#